data_AF-A0A0N5CNR5-F1
#
_entry.id   AF-A0A0N5CNR5-F1
#
_cell.length_a   1.000
_cell.length_b   1.000
_cell.length_c   1.000
_cell.angle_alpha   90.00
_cell.angle_beta   90.00
_cell.angle_gamma   90.00
#
_symmetry.space_group_name_H-M   'P 1'
#
loop_
_entity.id
_entity.type
_entity.pdbx_description
1 polymer ?
#
loop_
_entity_poly.entity_id
_entity_poly.type
_entity_poly.pdbx_seq_one_letter_code
_entity_poly.pdbx_strand_id
1 'polypeptide(L)'
;MVSVFGILFYILLLYFGFTQCQLSLTNFIRPAVRLDTSYVNSRKLRTREETIADTRLRKCCAHLTDADHDCKTKYCSFDVLSSFNAMVFLSKCGSKGLTVTEMWNCASSRHDHTRCCQQSGVISNCISYCKADGIPDKTSNYTKCLKYLEPIKRCFQKYLAHNRNLFGEL
;
A
#
# COMPACT_ATOMS: atom_id res chain seq x y z
N MET A 1 -53.26 35.98 -8.73
CA MET A 1 -52.52 37.14 -9.27
C MET A 1 -51.09 37.02 -8.79
N VAL A 2 -50.24 36.34 -9.56
CA VAL A 2 -48.82 36.15 -9.23
C VAL A 2 -48.10 37.41 -9.68
N SER A 3 -47.58 38.18 -8.73
CA SER A 3 -47.04 39.52 -8.96
C SER A 3 -45.93 39.50 -10.01
N VAL A 4 -46.03 40.35 -11.04
CA VAL A 4 -45.07 40.49 -12.15
C VAL A 4 -43.64 40.75 -11.64
N PHE A 5 -43.51 41.30 -10.43
CA PHE A 5 -42.25 41.47 -9.71
C PHE A 5 -41.53 40.16 -9.36
N GLY A 6 -42.25 39.07 -9.11
CA GLY A 6 -41.66 37.77 -8.79
C GLY A 6 -41.00 37.10 -9.99
N ILE A 7 -41.56 37.30 -11.18
CA ILE A 7 -41.04 36.73 -12.44
C ILE A 7 -39.77 37.47 -12.86
N LEU A 8 -39.73 38.80 -12.71
CA LEU A 8 -38.54 39.60 -13.00
C LEU A 8 -37.38 39.27 -12.04
N PHE A 9 -37.65 38.99 -10.76
CA PHE A 9 -36.63 38.56 -9.80
C PHE A 9 -36.08 37.16 -10.11
N TYR A 10 -36.94 36.23 -10.56
CA TYR A 10 -36.52 34.88 -10.96
C TYR A 10 -35.66 34.90 -12.24
N ILE A 11 -36.01 35.76 -13.21
CA ILE A 11 -35.22 35.94 -14.43
C ILE A 11 -33.87 36.61 -14.11
N LEU A 12 -33.84 37.58 -13.20
CA LEU A 12 -32.59 38.19 -12.71
C LEU A 12 -31.68 37.17 -12.01
N LEU A 13 -32.22 36.26 -11.19
CA LEU A 13 -31.41 35.20 -10.56
C LEU A 13 -30.87 34.17 -11.55
N LEU A 14 -31.58 33.86 -12.64
CA LEU A 14 -31.07 33.00 -13.71
C LEU A 14 -29.98 33.70 -14.55
N TYR A 15 -30.06 35.02 -14.76
CA TYR A 15 -29.02 35.79 -15.46
C TYR A 15 -27.79 36.09 -14.58
N PHE A 16 -27.96 36.34 -13.28
CA PHE A 16 -26.84 36.59 -12.34
C PHE A 16 -26.21 35.31 -11.78
N GLY A 17 -26.90 34.15 -11.86
CA GLY A 17 -26.35 32.85 -11.45
C GLY A 17 -25.43 32.17 -12.48
N PHE A 18 -25.33 32.69 -13.70
CA PHE A 18 -24.51 32.11 -14.78
C PHE A 18 -23.25 32.92 -15.13
N THR A 19 -22.99 34.05 -14.46
CA THR A 19 -21.85 34.95 -14.75
C THR A 19 -20.75 34.89 -13.69
N GLN A 20 -20.36 33.67 -13.27
CA GLN A 20 -19.07 33.43 -12.59
C GLN A 20 -18.24 32.31 -13.24
N CYS A 21 -18.19 32.28 -14.56
CA CYS A 21 -17.22 31.42 -15.23
C CYS A 21 -16.67 32.01 -16.53
N GLN A 22 -16.30 33.29 -16.57
CA GLN A 22 -15.36 33.82 -17.57
C GLN A 22 -14.84 35.19 -17.13
N LEU A 23 -13.75 35.25 -16.35
CA LEU A 23 -12.77 36.36 -16.39
C LEU A 23 -11.56 36.05 -15.51
N SER A 24 -10.72 35.12 -16.00
CA SER A 24 -9.27 35.19 -15.77
C SER A 24 -8.54 34.37 -16.83
N LEU A 25 -8.64 34.81 -18.09
CA LEU A 25 -7.87 34.26 -19.22
C LEU A 25 -6.62 35.10 -19.55
N THR A 26 -6.08 35.86 -18.60
CA THR A 26 -4.89 36.71 -18.85
C THR A 26 -3.76 36.58 -17.82
N ASN A 27 -3.78 35.61 -16.91
CA ASN A 27 -2.66 35.37 -15.98
C ASN A 27 -2.19 33.90 -15.93
N PHE A 28 -1.99 33.29 -17.09
CA PHE A 28 -1.33 31.99 -17.18
C PHE A 28 -0.18 31.96 -18.19
N ILE A 29 0.59 33.06 -18.28
CA ILE A 29 2.02 32.94 -18.58
C ILE A 29 2.70 32.80 -17.22
N ARG A 30 2.55 31.63 -16.60
CA ARG A 30 3.64 31.14 -15.76
C ARG A 30 4.80 30.91 -16.72
N PRO A 31 6.04 31.32 -16.40
CA PRO A 31 7.17 30.79 -17.16
C PRO A 31 6.98 29.28 -17.19
N ALA A 32 7.21 28.66 -18.36
CA ALA A 32 7.34 27.23 -18.43
C ALA A 32 8.36 26.85 -17.35
N VAL A 33 7.86 26.39 -16.20
CA VAL A 33 8.67 25.66 -15.25
C VAL A 33 9.20 24.55 -16.13
N ARG A 34 10.50 24.60 -16.39
CA ARG A 34 11.23 23.54 -17.04
C ARG A 34 10.91 22.32 -16.18
N LEU A 35 9.91 21.54 -16.58
CA LEU A 35 9.62 20.25 -15.98
C LEU A 35 10.87 19.46 -16.28
N ASP A 36 11.76 19.46 -15.31
CA ASP A 36 12.88 18.56 -15.29
C ASP A 36 12.30 17.19 -15.61
N THR A 37 12.91 16.52 -16.59
CA THR A 37 12.48 15.25 -17.15
C THR A 37 12.54 14.12 -16.11
N SER A 38 12.82 14.46 -14.86
CA SER A 38 12.80 13.63 -13.66
C SER A 38 11.40 13.29 -13.12
N TYR A 39 10.33 14.07 -13.38
CA TYR A 39 9.00 13.78 -12.79
C TYR A 39 8.15 12.75 -13.58
N VAL A 40 8.31 12.67 -14.90
CA VAL A 40 7.53 11.74 -15.77
C VAL A 40 8.17 10.35 -15.84
N ASN A 41 9.25 10.09 -15.10
CA ASN A 41 9.83 8.75 -14.95
C ASN A 41 9.51 8.13 -13.57
N SER A 42 8.24 8.20 -13.17
CA SER A 42 7.73 7.63 -11.91
C SER A 42 7.48 6.10 -11.98
N ARG A 43 8.29 5.36 -12.76
CA ARG A 43 8.54 3.96 -12.44
C ARG A 43 9.52 3.98 -11.28
N LYS A 44 9.02 3.82 -10.05
CA LYS A 44 9.85 3.66 -8.84
C LYS A 44 10.97 2.67 -9.15
N LEU A 45 12.18 3.17 -9.38
CA LEU A 45 13.32 2.32 -9.69
C LEU A 45 13.63 1.56 -8.39
N ARG A 46 13.33 0.27 -8.38
CA ARG A 46 13.53 -0.59 -7.22
C ARG A 46 15.02 -0.59 -6.86
N THR A 47 15.34 -0.43 -5.58
CA THR A 47 16.74 -0.49 -5.15
C THR A 47 17.29 -1.91 -5.32
N ARG A 48 18.63 -2.05 -5.34
CA ARG A 48 19.27 -3.37 -5.36
C ARG A 48 18.84 -4.21 -4.16
N GLU A 49 18.75 -3.60 -2.98
CA GLU A 49 18.31 -4.27 -1.75
C GLU A 49 16.84 -4.73 -1.85
N GLU A 50 15.94 -3.87 -2.30
CA GLU A 50 14.53 -4.21 -2.52
C GLU A 50 14.39 -5.38 -3.52
N THR A 51 15.24 -5.42 -4.55
CA THR A 51 15.27 -6.51 -5.54
C THR A 51 15.70 -7.84 -4.93
N ILE A 52 16.81 -7.83 -4.17
CA ILE A 52 17.32 -9.03 -3.49
C ILE A 52 16.27 -9.57 -2.51
N ALA A 53 15.65 -8.69 -1.71
CA ALA A 53 14.64 -9.08 -0.75
C ALA A 53 13.41 -9.72 -1.42
N ASP A 54 12.91 -9.14 -2.52
CA ASP A 54 11.78 -9.67 -3.27
C ASP A 54 12.10 -11.02 -3.93
N THR A 55 13.30 -11.18 -4.49
CA THR A 55 13.76 -12.47 -5.04
C THR A 55 13.76 -13.55 -3.95
N ARG A 56 14.30 -13.26 -2.77
CA ARG A 56 14.36 -14.20 -1.64
C ARG A 56 12.97 -14.58 -1.11
N LEU A 57 12.06 -13.60 -1.01
CA LEU A 57 10.66 -13.83 -0.67
C LEU A 57 9.99 -14.78 -1.67
N ARG A 58 10.15 -14.51 -2.98
CA ARG A 58 9.57 -15.35 -4.04
C ARG A 58 10.08 -16.79 -4.00
N LYS A 59 11.39 -16.97 -3.79
CA LYS A 59 11.99 -18.30 -3.61
C LYS A 59 11.38 -19.03 -2.41
N CYS A 60 11.22 -18.36 -1.28
CA CYS A 60 10.57 -18.94 -0.11
C CYS A 60 9.15 -19.41 -0.41
N CYS A 61 8.35 -18.58 -1.07
CA CYS A 61 6.99 -18.95 -1.44
C CYS A 61 6.92 -20.15 -2.39
N ALA A 62 7.90 -20.32 -3.28
CA ALA A 62 7.94 -21.47 -4.19
C ALA A 62 8.04 -22.81 -3.44
N HIS A 63 8.62 -22.82 -2.24
CA HIS A 63 8.72 -24.01 -1.36
C HIS A 63 7.44 -24.33 -0.58
N LEU A 64 6.48 -23.41 -0.51
CA LEU A 64 5.25 -23.62 0.27
C LEU A 64 4.32 -24.60 -0.46
N THR A 65 4.26 -25.86 -0.06
CA THR A 65 3.40 -26.89 -0.68
C THR A 65 1.92 -26.72 -0.32
N ASP A 66 1.64 -26.27 0.90
CA ASP A 66 0.29 -26.24 1.46
C ASP A 66 -0.42 -24.89 1.23
N ALA A 67 0.29 -23.91 0.71
CA ALA A 67 -0.26 -22.61 0.35
C ALA A 67 -0.86 -22.62 -1.07
N ASP A 68 -1.99 -21.94 -1.23
CA ASP A 68 -2.72 -21.87 -2.49
C ASP A 68 -1.85 -21.33 -3.64
N HIS A 69 -1.84 -22.05 -4.75
CA HIS A 69 -1.01 -21.75 -5.92
C HIS A 69 -1.23 -20.33 -6.46
N ASP A 70 -2.49 -19.93 -6.60
CA ASP A 70 -2.86 -18.63 -7.14
C ASP A 70 -2.41 -17.49 -6.22
N CYS A 71 -2.57 -17.68 -4.91
CA CYS A 71 -2.13 -16.73 -3.91
C CYS A 71 -0.62 -16.53 -3.93
N LYS A 72 0.16 -17.61 -3.95
CA LYS A 72 1.63 -17.52 -4.07
C LYS A 72 2.05 -16.78 -5.33
N THR A 73 1.47 -17.14 -6.47
CA THR A 73 1.85 -16.59 -7.78
C THR A 73 1.54 -15.10 -7.90
N LYS A 74 0.36 -14.69 -7.43
CA LYS A 74 -0.15 -13.32 -7.62
C LYS A 74 0.27 -12.36 -6.51
N TYR A 75 0.46 -12.85 -5.27
CA TYR A 75 0.63 -11.99 -4.11
C TYR A 75 1.97 -12.17 -3.38
N CYS A 76 2.80 -13.17 -3.70
CA CYS A 76 4.11 -13.29 -3.05
C CYS A 76 5.16 -12.33 -3.65
N SER A 77 5.05 -11.06 -3.27
CA SER A 77 6.01 -10.01 -3.61
C SER A 77 5.83 -8.82 -2.67
N PHE A 78 6.92 -8.10 -2.37
CA PHE A 78 6.83 -6.88 -1.56
C PHE A 78 6.09 -5.72 -2.24
N ASP A 79 5.93 -5.73 -3.56
CA ASP A 79 5.10 -4.73 -4.24
C ASP A 79 3.60 -4.98 -4.01
N VAL A 80 3.22 -6.26 -3.91
CA VAL A 80 1.84 -6.69 -3.76
C VAL A 80 1.46 -6.83 -2.28
N LEU A 81 2.37 -7.24 -1.40
CA LEU A 81 2.18 -7.25 0.06
C LEU A 81 2.33 -5.84 0.65
N SER A 82 1.46 -4.93 0.23
CA SER A 82 1.44 -3.52 0.63
C SER A 82 0.16 -3.16 1.39
N SER A 83 0.16 -2.01 2.07
CA SER A 83 -1.05 -1.50 2.73
C SER A 83 -2.24 -1.37 1.77
N PHE A 84 -2.00 -1.08 0.49
CA PHE A 84 -3.04 -0.90 -0.53
C PHE A 84 -3.72 -2.21 -0.93
N ASN A 85 -2.92 -3.26 -1.14
CA ASN A 85 -3.39 -4.55 -1.63
C ASN A 85 -3.76 -5.53 -0.51
N ALA A 86 -3.45 -5.19 0.75
CA ALA A 86 -3.71 -6.00 1.94
C ALA A 86 -5.14 -6.57 2.02
N MET A 87 -6.17 -5.76 1.76
CA MET A 87 -7.57 -6.19 1.83
C MET A 87 -7.93 -7.13 0.69
N VAL A 88 -7.42 -6.84 -0.51
CA VAL A 88 -7.61 -7.71 -1.68
C VAL A 88 -6.94 -9.05 -1.44
N PHE A 89 -5.70 -9.04 -0.95
CA PHE A 89 -4.97 -10.25 -0.58
C PHE A 89 -5.73 -11.07 0.47
N LEU A 90 -6.15 -10.46 1.58
CA LEU A 90 -6.90 -11.17 2.63
C LEU A 90 -8.27 -11.67 2.15
N SER A 91 -8.99 -10.92 1.32
CA SER A 91 -10.28 -11.37 0.79
C SER A 91 -10.15 -12.55 -0.19
N LYS A 92 -9.05 -12.60 -0.96
CA LYS A 92 -8.81 -13.69 -1.93
C LYS A 92 -8.14 -14.91 -1.32
N CYS A 93 -7.27 -14.72 -0.33
CA CYS A 93 -6.40 -15.77 0.20
C CYS A 93 -6.73 -16.15 1.65
N GLY A 94 -7.48 -15.33 2.39
CA GLY A 94 -7.72 -15.49 3.83
C GLY A 94 -8.54 -16.71 4.24
N SER A 95 -9.35 -17.26 3.32
CA SER A 95 -10.10 -18.51 3.51
C SER A 95 -9.36 -19.75 2.99
N LYS A 96 -8.16 -19.58 2.39
CA LYS A 96 -7.41 -20.66 1.76
C LYS A 96 -6.42 -21.33 2.72
N GLY A 97 -6.94 -21.85 3.82
CA GLY A 97 -6.14 -22.52 4.85
C GLY A 97 -5.04 -21.62 5.43
N LEU A 98 -3.81 -22.16 5.52
CA LEU A 98 -2.65 -21.47 6.11
C LEU A 98 -1.93 -20.53 5.14
N THR A 99 -2.43 -20.35 3.91
CA THR A 99 -1.78 -19.57 2.84
C THR A 99 -1.27 -18.21 3.31
N VAL A 100 -2.12 -17.42 3.98
CA VAL A 100 -1.74 -16.07 4.42
C VAL A 100 -0.64 -16.13 5.49
N THR A 101 -0.76 -17.04 6.45
CA THR A 101 0.22 -17.22 7.52
C THR A 101 1.57 -17.69 6.96
N GLU A 102 1.58 -18.65 6.04
CA GLU A 102 2.82 -19.16 5.44
C GLU A 102 3.51 -18.12 4.55
N MET A 103 2.74 -17.35 3.78
CA MET A 103 3.31 -16.23 3.02
C MET A 103 3.87 -15.13 3.94
N TRP A 104 3.23 -14.88 5.08
CA TRP A 104 3.75 -13.95 6.11
C TRP A 104 5.03 -14.47 6.76
N ASN A 105 5.10 -15.78 7.03
CA ASN A 105 6.31 -16.44 7.55
C ASN A 105 7.49 -16.28 6.57
N CYS A 106 7.25 -16.41 5.28
CA CYS A 106 8.26 -16.15 4.26
C CYS A 106 8.73 -14.68 4.25
N ALA A 107 7.79 -13.73 4.30
CA ALA A 107 8.13 -12.30 4.30
C ALA A 107 8.95 -11.89 5.53
N SER A 108 8.54 -12.34 6.72
CA SER A 108 9.23 -12.07 7.99
C SER A 108 10.49 -12.92 8.19
N SER A 109 10.66 -13.98 7.40
CA SER A 109 11.68 -15.04 7.59
C SER A 109 11.67 -15.67 8.98
N ARG A 110 10.52 -15.65 9.67
CA ARG A 110 10.39 -16.02 11.09
C ARG A 110 11.45 -15.37 12.00
N HIS A 111 11.90 -14.15 11.68
CA HIS A 111 12.78 -13.34 12.52
C HIS A 111 11.99 -12.26 13.29
N ASP A 112 12.37 -11.95 14.53
CA ASP A 112 11.70 -10.90 15.32
C ASP A 112 12.13 -9.49 14.85
N HIS A 113 11.20 -8.75 14.24
CA HIS A 113 11.44 -7.39 13.76
C HIS A 113 11.02 -6.30 14.74
N THR A 114 10.67 -6.64 15.99
CA THR A 114 10.12 -5.70 16.98
C THR A 114 10.95 -4.42 17.10
N ARG A 115 12.28 -4.53 17.20
CA ARG A 115 13.18 -3.36 17.29
C ARG A 115 13.07 -2.44 16.08
N CYS A 116 13.08 -2.99 14.87
CA CYS A 116 12.95 -2.21 13.63
C CYS A 116 11.58 -1.54 13.54
N CYS A 117 10.52 -2.27 13.89
CA CYS A 117 9.16 -1.77 13.89
C CYS A 117 8.95 -0.60 14.86
N GLN A 118 9.44 -0.72 16.09
CA GLN A 118 9.38 0.36 17.09
C GLN A 118 10.09 1.62 16.59
N GLN A 119 11.30 1.46 16.02
CA GLN A 119 12.04 2.57 15.39
C GLN A 119 11.33 3.16 14.18
N SER A 120 10.53 2.36 13.48
CA SER A 120 9.73 2.78 12.33
C SER A 120 8.36 3.35 12.71
N GLY A 121 8.09 3.54 14.00
CA GLY A 121 6.85 4.15 14.51
C GLY A 121 5.65 3.22 14.56
N VAL A 122 5.84 1.90 14.50
CA VAL A 122 4.75 0.93 14.72
C VAL A 122 4.34 0.96 16.19
N ILE A 123 3.06 1.26 16.43
CA ILE A 123 2.50 1.35 17.78
C ILE A 123 2.38 -0.02 18.45
N SER A 124 2.38 -0.03 19.78
CA SER A 124 2.43 -1.23 20.62
C SER A 124 1.39 -2.30 20.27
N ASN A 125 0.14 -1.91 19.99
CA ASN A 125 -0.93 -2.84 19.60
C ASN A 125 -0.76 -3.48 18.21
N CYS A 126 0.19 -3.00 17.40
CA CYS A 126 0.52 -3.55 16.09
C CYS A 126 1.88 -4.26 16.07
N ILE A 127 2.64 -4.24 17.17
CA ILE A 127 3.95 -4.91 17.27
C ILE A 127 3.83 -6.43 17.13
N SER A 128 2.69 -7.02 17.45
CA SER A 128 2.46 -8.45 17.23
C SER A 128 2.58 -8.85 15.75
N TYR A 129 2.34 -7.94 14.79
CA TYR A 129 2.58 -8.21 13.37
C TYR A 129 4.08 -8.12 12.99
N CYS A 130 4.92 -7.53 13.84
CA CYS A 130 6.37 -7.50 13.64
C CYS A 130 7.06 -8.77 14.12
N LYS A 131 6.37 -9.51 15.00
CA LYS A 131 6.81 -10.81 15.46
C LYS A 131 6.55 -11.84 14.38
N ALA A 132 7.42 -12.82 14.39
CA ALA A 132 7.59 -13.81 13.35
C ALA A 132 6.87 -15.13 13.68
N ASP A 133 5.88 -15.04 14.56
CA ASP A 133 5.10 -16.11 15.17
C ASP A 133 3.75 -16.30 14.46
N GLY A 134 3.69 -15.91 13.19
CA GLY A 134 2.49 -15.95 12.37
C GLY A 134 1.70 -14.64 12.41
N ILE A 135 0.56 -14.60 11.72
CA ILE A 135 -0.35 -13.46 11.81
C ILE A 135 -1.20 -13.66 13.07
N PRO A 136 -1.23 -12.69 14.00
CA PRO A 136 -2.09 -12.75 15.18
C PRO A 136 -3.54 -13.05 14.79
N ASP A 137 -4.20 -13.95 15.52
CA ASP A 137 -5.51 -14.47 15.15
C ASP A 137 -6.57 -13.36 14.99
N LYS A 138 -7.39 -13.54 13.96
CA LYS A 138 -8.01 -12.50 13.14
C LYS A 138 -9.05 -11.68 13.91
N THR A 139 -9.03 -10.35 13.71
CA THR A 139 -10.08 -9.56 13.01
C THR A 139 -10.23 -8.11 13.50
N SER A 140 -10.13 -7.82 14.81
CA SER A 140 -10.48 -6.46 15.30
C SER A 140 -9.35 -5.43 15.19
N ASN A 141 -8.09 -5.88 15.18
CA ASN A 141 -6.93 -4.99 15.17
C ASN A 141 -6.23 -4.88 13.83
N TYR A 142 -6.45 -5.82 12.89
CA TYR A 142 -5.77 -5.78 11.59
C TYR A 142 -6.06 -4.48 10.84
N THR A 143 -7.34 -4.09 10.76
CA THR A 143 -7.77 -2.85 10.09
C THR A 143 -7.12 -1.62 10.72
N LYS A 144 -6.95 -1.61 12.05
CA LYS A 144 -6.27 -0.52 12.78
C LYS A 144 -4.76 -0.49 12.50
N CYS A 145 -4.19 -1.63 12.14
CA CYS A 145 -2.77 -1.81 11.86
C CYS A 145 -2.38 -1.67 10.38
N LEU A 146 -3.35 -1.52 9.47
CA LEU A 146 -3.11 -1.39 8.02
C LEU A 146 -2.13 -0.29 7.65
N LYS A 147 -2.21 0.86 8.31
CA LYS A 147 -1.30 1.98 8.08
C LYS A 147 0.15 1.68 8.47
N TYR A 148 0.38 0.64 9.28
CA TYR A 148 1.71 0.19 9.69
C TYR A 148 2.25 -0.94 8.82
N LEU A 149 1.50 -1.46 7.85
CA LEU A 149 2.03 -2.51 6.97
C LEU A 149 3.22 -2.03 6.14
N GLU A 150 3.25 -0.79 5.66
CA GLU A 150 4.42 -0.24 4.95
C GLU A 150 5.71 -0.17 5.82
N PRO A 151 5.71 0.39 7.04
CA PRO A 151 6.89 0.33 7.89
C PRO A 151 7.30 -1.10 8.28
N ILE A 152 6.34 -1.99 8.57
CA ILE A 152 6.61 -3.42 8.85
C ILE A 152 7.29 -4.08 7.64
N LYS A 153 6.71 -3.87 6.46
CA LYS A 153 7.24 -4.36 5.19
C LYS A 153 8.67 -3.92 4.93
N ARG A 154 9.00 -2.65 5.20
CA ARG A 154 10.38 -2.16 5.05
C ARG A 154 11.34 -2.88 5.99
N CYS A 155 10.94 -3.21 7.21
CA CYS A 155 11.76 -4.00 8.12
C CYS A 155 12.04 -5.40 7.55
N PHE A 156 11.00 -6.06 7.03
CA PHE A 156 11.14 -7.36 6.37
C PHE A 156 12.06 -7.30 5.15
N GLN A 157 11.88 -6.29 4.29
CA GLN A 157 12.74 -6.06 3.13
C GLN A 157 14.20 -5.86 3.52
N LYS A 158 14.47 -4.98 4.51
CA LYS A 158 15.83 -4.70 4.98
C LYS A 158 16.52 -5.95 5.50
N TYR A 159 15.80 -6.77 6.27
CA TYR A 159 16.32 -8.03 6.77
C TYR A 159 16.59 -9.02 5.64
N LEU A 160 15.60 -9.26 4.77
CA LEU A 160 15.75 -10.20 3.66
C LEU A 160 16.79 -9.75 2.63
N ALA A 161 17.08 -8.45 2.49
CA ALA A 161 18.17 -7.98 1.63
C ALA A 161 19.55 -8.47 2.11
N HIS A 162 19.71 -8.76 3.41
CA HIS A 162 21.00 -9.10 4.01
C HIS A 162 21.07 -10.52 4.59
N ASN A 163 19.94 -11.21 4.65
CA ASN A 163 19.82 -12.54 5.25
C ASN A 163 19.21 -13.53 4.24
N ARG A 164 19.44 -14.82 4.49
CA ARG A 164 18.79 -15.91 3.75
C ARG A 164 17.28 -15.91 4.03
N ASN A 165 16.51 -16.46 3.10
CA ASN A 165 15.09 -16.69 3.33
C ASN A 165 14.86 -17.80 4.37
N LEU A 166 13.58 -18.06 4.70
CA LEU A 166 13.18 -19.05 5.70
C LEU A 166 13.76 -20.47 5.46
N PHE A 167 13.99 -20.84 4.20
CA PHE A 167 14.54 -22.14 3.81
C PHE A 167 16.05 -22.11 3.53
N GLY A 168 16.74 -21.00 3.86
CA GLY A 168 18.19 -20.90 3.77
C GLY A 168 18.72 -20.47 2.39
N GLU A 169 17.88 -20.02 1.47
CA GLU A 169 18.29 -19.63 0.11
C GLU A 169 18.70 -18.16 0.02
N LEU A 170 19.62 -17.88 -0.93
CA LEU A 170 20.17 -16.55 -1.23
C LEU A 170 19.48 -15.86 -2.41
#